data_AF-A0A849TEJ6-F1
#
_entry.id   AF-A0A849TEJ6-F1
#
_cell.length_a   1.000
_cell.length_b   1.000
_cell.length_c   1.000
_cell.angle_alpha   90.00
_cell.angle_beta   90.00
_cell.angle_gamma   90.00
#
_symmetry.space_group_name_H-M   'P 1'
#
loop_
_entity.id
_entity.type
_entity.pdbx_description
1 polymer ?
#
loop_
_entity_poly.entity_id
_entity_poly.type
_entity_poly.pdbx_seq_one_letter_code
_entity_poly.pdbx_strand_id
1 'polypeptide(L)'
;MAIDSQASLMPVHSRYVENARFLRNGVLFVTAHVVGSNNGLEGTDLEAASEYFERNRANIAWLDESFKLARDQGAKAVVVALHANLYDTKQKNPWMAQASGHLDTVKALERGAKSFAKPLLVIHGDEHEFEIQGLVGADYKRIPNAWRMQVMGETHMHAVKITVDPTSSGVFSYTPLIVPENGPQ
;
A
#
# COMPACT_ATOMS: atom_id res chain seq x y z
N MET A 1 -18.14 11.76 -7.52
CA MET A 1 -16.78 11.31 -7.83
C MET A 1 -16.88 9.88 -8.30
N ALA A 2 -16.36 9.56 -9.48
CA ALA A 2 -16.36 8.19 -9.96
C ALA A 2 -15.27 7.40 -9.21
N ILE A 3 -15.60 6.16 -8.83
CA ILE A 3 -14.64 5.19 -8.28
C ILE A 3 -14.42 4.15 -9.36
N ASP A 4 -13.15 3.96 -9.73
CA ASP A 4 -12.70 2.89 -10.59
C ASP A 4 -12.47 1.64 -9.73
N SER A 5 -13.01 0.50 -10.15
CA SER A 5 -12.74 -0.80 -9.54
C SER A 5 -11.95 -1.67 -10.50
N GLN A 6 -10.91 -2.36 -10.02
CA GLN A 6 -10.17 -3.32 -10.82
C GLN A 6 -11.09 -4.41 -11.35
N ALA A 7 -12.02 -4.89 -10.53
CA ALA A 7 -12.91 -5.97 -10.92
C ALA A 7 -13.72 -5.64 -12.18
N SER A 8 -14.08 -4.36 -12.36
CA SER A 8 -14.81 -3.87 -13.53
C SER A 8 -13.90 -3.54 -14.72
N LEU A 9 -12.70 -2.99 -14.46
CA LEU A 9 -11.81 -2.50 -15.51
C LEU A 9 -10.83 -3.55 -16.05
N MET A 10 -10.57 -4.61 -15.28
CA MET A 10 -9.65 -5.68 -15.61
C MET A 10 -10.36 -7.03 -15.42
N PRO A 11 -11.14 -7.52 -16.41
CA PRO A 11 -11.98 -8.71 -16.24
C PRO A 11 -11.22 -9.98 -15.81
N VAL A 12 -9.94 -10.12 -16.17
CA VAL A 12 -9.07 -11.23 -15.73
C VAL A 12 -8.76 -11.19 -14.22
N HIS A 13 -9.03 -10.07 -13.57
CA HIS A 13 -8.86 -9.80 -12.14
C HIS A 13 -10.19 -9.46 -11.45
N SER A 14 -11.32 -9.95 -11.98
CA SER A 14 -12.68 -9.67 -11.51
C SER A 14 -12.95 -10.04 -10.03
N ARG A 15 -12.13 -10.91 -9.44
CA ARG A 15 -12.24 -11.34 -8.03
C ARG A 15 -11.72 -10.30 -7.03
N TYR A 16 -10.93 -9.32 -7.46
CA TYR A 16 -10.24 -8.38 -6.56
C TYR A 16 -11.00 -7.06 -6.44
N VAL A 17 -12.09 -7.11 -5.70
CA VAL A 17 -13.03 -5.98 -5.53
C VAL A 17 -12.50 -4.91 -4.58
N GLU A 18 -11.55 -5.26 -3.71
CA GLU A 18 -10.88 -4.35 -2.79
C GLU A 18 -9.92 -3.40 -3.51
N ASN A 19 -9.53 -3.72 -4.75
CA ASN A 19 -8.68 -2.88 -5.59
C ASN A 19 -9.53 -1.80 -6.25
N ALA A 20 -9.47 -0.60 -5.70
CA ALA A 20 -10.22 0.55 -6.15
C ALA A 20 -9.33 1.80 -6.21
N ARG A 21 -9.73 2.79 -7.00
CA ARG A 21 -9.04 4.08 -7.08
C ARG A 21 -9.99 5.20 -7.45
N PHE A 22 -9.64 6.41 -7.06
CA PHE A 22 -10.37 7.61 -7.45
C PHE A 22 -9.45 8.83 -7.46
N LEU A 23 -9.77 9.79 -8.33
CA LEU A 23 -9.05 11.06 -8.41
C LEU A 23 -9.83 12.15 -7.67
N ARG A 24 -9.16 12.87 -6.77
CA ARG A 24 -9.73 14.03 -6.07
C ARG A 24 -8.70 15.14 -5.97
N ASN A 25 -9.06 16.35 -6.40
CA ASN A 25 -8.20 17.55 -6.28
C ASN A 25 -6.79 17.36 -6.85
N GLY A 26 -6.66 16.57 -7.92
CA GLY A 26 -5.37 16.23 -8.54
C GLY A 26 -4.55 15.20 -7.75
N VAL A 27 -5.12 14.50 -6.77
CA VAL A 27 -4.48 13.40 -6.04
C VAL A 27 -5.19 12.10 -6.41
N LEU A 28 -4.42 11.08 -6.78
CA LEU A 28 -4.94 9.74 -7.02
C LEU A 28 -4.86 8.93 -5.73
N PHE A 29 -6.00 8.44 -5.26
CA PHE A 29 -6.10 7.51 -4.14
C PHE A 29 -6.31 6.10 -4.68
N VAL A 30 -5.57 5.14 -4.16
CA VAL A 30 -5.56 3.75 -4.61
C VAL A 30 -5.64 2.84 -3.39
N THR A 31 -6.50 1.84 -3.41
CA THR A 31 -6.47 0.71 -2.47
C THR A 31 -5.89 -0.51 -3.19
N ALA A 32 -5.09 -1.29 -2.46
CA ALA A 32 -4.53 -2.55 -2.96
C ALA A 32 -4.73 -3.66 -1.92
N HIS A 33 -5.21 -4.82 -2.36
CA HIS A 33 -5.48 -5.98 -1.52
C HIS A 33 -4.19 -6.73 -1.20
N VAL A 34 -3.29 -6.11 -0.44
CA VAL A 34 -2.05 -6.72 0.03
C VAL A 34 -2.20 -7.00 1.52
N VAL A 35 -2.39 -8.27 1.86
CA VAL A 35 -2.69 -8.73 3.22
C VAL A 35 -1.43 -9.06 4.02
N GLY A 36 -1.53 -8.98 5.34
CA GLY A 36 -0.44 -9.28 6.27
C GLY A 36 -0.05 -10.76 6.28
N SER A 37 1.04 -11.06 6.99
CA SER A 37 1.72 -12.37 7.02
C SER A 37 2.13 -12.87 5.62
N ASN A 38 3.21 -12.30 5.07
CA ASN A 38 3.83 -12.68 3.79
C ASN A 38 2.86 -12.71 2.59
N ASN A 39 1.81 -11.88 2.62
CA ASN A 39 0.74 -11.86 1.61
C ASN A 39 0.09 -13.23 1.40
N GLY A 40 0.07 -14.10 2.41
CA GLY A 40 -0.41 -15.47 2.29
C GLY A 40 0.47 -16.40 1.44
N LEU A 41 1.65 -15.94 0.97
CA LEU A 41 2.59 -16.84 0.29
C LEU A 41 3.15 -17.84 1.32
N GLU A 42 2.84 -19.10 1.08
CA GLU A 42 3.29 -20.24 1.85
C GLU A 42 3.62 -21.46 0.94
N GLY A 43 4.05 -22.58 1.51
CA GLY A 43 4.63 -23.71 0.75
C GLY A 43 4.01 -25.08 1.02
N THR A 44 2.92 -25.16 1.77
CA THR A 44 2.28 -26.40 2.23
C THR A 44 0.83 -26.52 1.80
N ASP A 45 0.11 -25.41 1.68
CA ASP A 45 -1.27 -25.30 1.25
C ASP A 45 -1.33 -24.76 -0.20
N LEU A 46 -1.57 -25.67 -1.14
CA LEU A 46 -1.62 -25.33 -2.55
C LEU A 46 -2.73 -24.32 -2.90
N GLU A 47 -3.85 -24.31 -2.16
CA GLU A 47 -4.94 -23.37 -2.40
C GLU A 47 -4.53 -21.96 -1.95
N ALA A 48 -3.93 -21.84 -0.76
CA ALA A 48 -3.40 -20.57 -0.26
C ALA A 48 -2.29 -20.02 -1.16
N ALA A 49 -1.35 -20.87 -1.60
CA ALA A 49 -0.30 -20.48 -2.53
C ALA A 49 -0.87 -20.02 -3.88
N SER A 50 -1.88 -20.71 -4.43
CA SER A 50 -2.54 -20.32 -5.67
C SER A 50 -3.24 -18.96 -5.53
N GLU A 51 -3.96 -18.74 -4.42
CA GLU A 51 -4.62 -17.48 -4.13
C GLU A 51 -3.61 -16.33 -4.05
N TYR A 52 -2.45 -16.55 -3.42
CA TYR A 52 -1.36 -15.58 -3.41
C TYR A 52 -0.94 -15.19 -4.83
N PHE A 53 -0.66 -16.15 -5.72
CA PHE A 53 -0.17 -15.83 -7.07
C PHE A 53 -1.21 -15.06 -7.88
N GLU A 54 -2.49 -15.42 -7.78
CA GLU A 54 -3.58 -14.69 -8.43
C GLU A 54 -3.69 -13.26 -7.88
N ARG A 55 -3.67 -13.09 -6.54
CA ARG A 55 -3.78 -11.79 -5.87
C ARG A 55 -2.59 -10.90 -6.15
N ASN A 56 -1.39 -11.45 -6.08
CA ASN A 56 -0.16 -10.74 -6.36
C ASN A 56 -0.15 -10.22 -7.81
N ARG A 57 -0.55 -11.04 -8.79
CA ARG A 57 -0.66 -10.61 -10.19
C ARG A 57 -1.68 -9.47 -10.35
N ALA A 58 -2.84 -9.57 -9.71
CA ALA A 58 -3.85 -8.54 -9.75
C ALA A 58 -3.35 -7.22 -9.13
N ASN A 59 -2.73 -7.27 -7.96
CA ASN A 59 -2.18 -6.09 -7.30
C ASN A 59 -1.08 -5.41 -8.12
N ILE A 60 -0.17 -6.18 -8.72
CA ILE A 60 0.88 -5.61 -9.58
C ILE A 60 0.27 -4.89 -10.78
N ALA A 61 -0.66 -5.54 -11.49
CA ALA A 61 -1.36 -4.93 -12.62
C ALA A 61 -2.12 -3.67 -12.20
N TRP A 62 -2.76 -3.69 -11.03
CA TRP A 62 -3.49 -2.55 -10.49
C TRP A 62 -2.59 -1.37 -10.15
N LEU A 63 -1.46 -1.61 -9.49
CA LEU A 63 -0.48 -0.59 -9.13
C LEU A 63 0.16 0.01 -10.37
N ASP A 64 0.64 -0.83 -11.31
CA ASP A 64 1.28 -0.37 -12.54
C ASP A 64 0.32 0.51 -13.36
N GLU A 65 -0.94 0.10 -13.53
CA GLU A 65 -1.95 0.88 -14.23
C GLU A 65 -2.36 2.15 -13.47
N SER A 66 -2.32 2.14 -12.13
CA SER A 66 -2.64 3.33 -11.33
C SER A 66 -1.55 4.39 -11.41
N PHE A 67 -0.28 3.99 -11.40
CA PHE A 67 0.81 4.95 -11.66
C PHE A 67 0.80 5.45 -13.10
N LYS A 68 0.42 4.61 -14.08
CA LYS A 68 0.18 5.06 -15.45
C LYS A 68 -0.93 6.11 -15.51
N LEU A 69 -2.09 5.84 -14.93
CA LEU A 69 -3.19 6.79 -14.85
C LEU A 69 -2.76 8.10 -14.16
N ALA A 70 -2.01 8.02 -13.06
CA ALA A 70 -1.52 9.19 -12.34
C ALA A 70 -0.65 10.09 -13.22
N ARG A 71 0.21 9.51 -14.07
CA ARG A 71 1.01 10.26 -15.04
C ARG A 71 0.14 10.86 -16.14
N ASP A 72 -0.72 10.05 -16.74
CA ASP A 72 -1.57 10.46 -17.87
C ASP A 72 -2.55 11.58 -17.48
N GLN A 73 -3.07 11.55 -16.25
CA GLN A 73 -3.96 12.58 -15.69
C GLN A 73 -3.20 13.75 -15.06
N GLY A 74 -1.87 13.75 -15.09
CA GLY A 74 -1.06 14.81 -14.49
C GLY A 74 -1.25 14.96 -12.98
N ALA A 75 -1.56 13.86 -12.27
CA ALA A 75 -1.76 13.87 -10.82
C ALA A 75 -0.56 14.50 -10.11
N LYS A 76 -0.84 15.24 -9.04
CA LYS A 76 0.13 15.97 -8.22
C LYS A 76 0.71 15.08 -7.13
N ALA A 77 -0.05 14.09 -6.66
CA ALA A 77 0.38 13.12 -5.67
C ALA A 77 -0.39 11.80 -5.84
N VAL A 78 0.16 10.71 -5.31
CA VAL A 78 -0.49 9.41 -5.20
C VAL A 78 -0.53 8.97 -3.73
N VAL A 79 -1.67 8.45 -3.30
CA VAL A 79 -1.82 7.76 -2.01
C VAL A 79 -2.22 6.32 -2.30
N VAL A 80 -1.44 5.37 -1.82
CA VAL A 80 -1.75 3.93 -1.87
C VAL A 80 -2.06 3.47 -0.45
N ALA A 81 -3.20 2.81 -0.23
CA ALA A 81 -3.56 2.18 1.02
C ALA A 81 -3.60 0.66 0.83
N LEU A 82 -2.94 -0.06 1.74
CA LEU A 82 -2.90 -1.52 1.80
C LEU A 82 -2.82 -1.97 3.26
N HIS A 83 -2.94 -3.26 3.54
CA HIS A 83 -2.90 -3.73 4.93
C HIS A 83 -1.46 -4.00 5.41
N ALA A 84 -0.72 -4.81 4.65
CA ALA A 84 0.54 -5.42 5.07
C ALA A 84 1.66 -4.42 5.42
N ASN A 85 2.48 -4.78 6.41
CA ASN A 85 3.83 -4.27 6.49
C ASN A 85 4.68 -4.97 5.41
N LEU A 86 5.05 -4.23 4.36
CA LEU A 86 5.77 -4.79 3.20
C LEU A 86 7.16 -5.35 3.52
N TYR A 87 7.68 -5.03 4.72
CA TYR A 87 8.97 -5.51 5.21
C TYR A 87 8.80 -6.44 6.41
N ASP A 88 7.59 -6.96 6.64
CA ASP A 88 7.32 -7.96 7.66
C ASP A 88 8.16 -9.22 7.42
N THR A 89 8.91 -9.61 8.45
CA THR A 89 9.79 -10.77 8.48
C THR A 89 9.26 -11.92 9.34
N LYS A 90 8.01 -11.85 9.83
CA LYS A 90 7.39 -12.81 10.76
C LYS A 90 7.15 -14.22 10.18
N GLN A 91 7.33 -14.44 8.88
CA GLN A 91 7.23 -15.78 8.26
C GLN A 91 8.23 -16.75 8.91
N LYS A 92 7.73 -17.93 9.32
CA LYS A 92 8.49 -18.99 10.01
C LYS A 92 8.88 -20.15 9.11
N ASN A 93 8.42 -20.19 7.85
CA ASN A 93 8.79 -21.24 6.91
C ASN A 93 10.28 -21.11 6.50
N PRO A 94 11.16 -22.08 6.84
CA PRO A 94 12.60 -21.98 6.58
C PRO A 94 12.96 -22.11 5.09
N TRP A 95 12.04 -22.57 4.26
CA TRP A 95 12.25 -22.78 2.82
C TRP A 95 11.93 -21.54 1.98
N MET A 96 11.48 -20.45 2.62
CA MET A 96 11.17 -19.20 1.94
C MET A 96 11.91 -18.03 2.57
N ALA A 97 12.37 -17.12 1.72
CA ALA A 97 12.91 -15.86 2.19
C ALA A 97 11.82 -15.03 2.90
N GLN A 98 12.21 -14.35 3.98
CA GLN A 98 11.35 -13.40 4.68
C GLN A 98 10.87 -12.28 3.73
N ALA A 99 9.62 -11.84 3.88
CA ALA A 99 8.96 -10.85 3.03
C ALA A 99 8.87 -11.18 1.52
N SER A 100 9.16 -12.43 1.10
CA SER A 100 9.12 -12.84 -0.31
C SER A 100 7.77 -12.57 -0.98
N GLY A 101 6.66 -12.74 -0.26
CA GLY A 101 5.31 -12.49 -0.76
C GLY A 101 5.01 -11.00 -1.02
N HIS A 102 5.81 -10.09 -0.49
CA HIS A 102 5.65 -8.64 -0.67
C HIS A 102 6.63 -8.05 -1.69
N LEU A 103 7.66 -8.79 -2.10
CA LEU A 103 8.75 -8.28 -2.93
C LEU A 103 8.26 -7.68 -4.26
N ASP A 104 7.30 -8.33 -4.93
CA ASP A 104 6.78 -7.80 -6.20
C ASP A 104 5.94 -6.54 -6.00
N THR A 105 5.25 -6.42 -4.87
CA THR A 105 4.54 -5.19 -4.48
C THR A 105 5.52 -4.06 -4.23
N VAL A 106 6.62 -4.31 -3.50
CA VAL A 106 7.70 -3.33 -3.29
C VAL A 106 8.29 -2.89 -4.63
N LYS A 107 8.58 -3.83 -5.54
CA LYS A 107 9.08 -3.51 -6.88
C LYS A 107 8.07 -2.70 -7.71
N ALA A 108 6.78 -3.02 -7.65
CA ALA A 108 5.74 -2.26 -8.36
C ALA A 108 5.64 -0.82 -7.83
N LEU A 109 5.63 -0.64 -6.51
CA LEU A 109 5.67 0.68 -5.87
C LEU A 109 6.96 1.45 -6.22
N GLU A 110 8.11 0.78 -6.23
CA GLU A 110 9.40 1.38 -6.57
C GLU A 110 9.42 1.88 -8.02
N ARG A 111 9.02 1.03 -8.99
CA ARG A 111 8.90 1.43 -10.40
C ARG A 111 7.87 2.55 -10.59
N GLY A 112 6.73 2.43 -9.92
CA GLY A 112 5.66 3.42 -9.92
C GLY A 112 6.13 4.78 -9.42
N ALA A 113 6.76 4.82 -8.24
CA ALA A 113 7.31 6.02 -7.65
C ALA A 113 8.41 6.66 -8.52
N LYS A 114 9.35 5.86 -9.04
CA LYS A 114 10.42 6.34 -9.92
C LYS A 114 9.86 6.96 -11.21
N SER A 115 8.89 6.32 -11.83
CA SER A 115 8.26 6.81 -13.07
C SER A 115 7.33 8.00 -12.84
N PHE A 116 6.66 8.07 -11.70
CA PHE A 116 5.77 9.17 -11.34
C PHE A 116 6.55 10.42 -10.89
N ALA A 117 7.70 10.23 -10.24
CA ALA A 117 8.66 11.26 -9.79
C ALA A 117 8.06 12.38 -8.91
N LYS A 118 6.86 12.17 -8.39
CA LYS A 118 6.07 13.09 -7.55
C LYS A 118 5.71 12.44 -6.22
N PRO A 119 5.18 13.19 -5.24
CA PRO A 119 4.88 12.68 -3.91
C PRO A 119 3.99 11.42 -3.91
N LEU A 120 4.49 10.38 -3.23
CA LEU A 120 3.79 9.12 -2.97
C LEU A 120 3.67 8.93 -1.46
N LEU A 121 2.52 8.50 -0.98
CA LEU A 121 2.30 8.01 0.37
C LEU A 121 1.73 6.58 0.31
N VAL A 122 2.35 5.64 1.01
CA VAL A 122 1.84 4.29 1.24
C VAL A 122 1.34 4.18 2.67
N ILE A 123 0.04 3.98 2.86
CA ILE A 123 -0.59 3.80 4.17
C ILE A 123 -0.74 2.30 4.42
N HIS A 124 -0.33 1.83 5.60
CA HIS A 124 -0.47 0.44 6.02
C HIS A 124 -0.80 0.31 7.52
N GLY A 125 -1.06 -0.92 7.98
CA GLY A 125 -1.26 -1.29 9.37
C GLY A 125 -0.31 -2.42 9.75
N ASP A 126 -0.85 -3.56 10.17
CA ASP A 126 -0.16 -4.84 10.40
C ASP A 126 0.74 -4.90 11.66
N GLU A 127 1.59 -3.91 11.94
CA GLU A 127 2.39 -3.90 13.19
C GLU A 127 1.76 -3.08 14.32
N HIS A 128 0.58 -2.49 14.11
CA HIS A 128 -0.22 -1.78 15.14
C HIS A 128 0.43 -0.54 15.79
N GLU A 129 1.65 -0.19 15.42
CA GLU A 129 2.38 0.98 15.91
C GLU A 129 2.27 2.19 14.96
N PHE A 130 2.20 3.41 15.50
CA PHE A 130 2.27 4.59 14.65
C PHE A 130 3.69 4.82 14.16
N GLU A 131 3.89 4.84 12.84
CA GLU A 131 5.20 5.08 12.26
C GLU A 131 5.09 5.85 10.96
N ILE A 132 6.01 6.80 10.74
CA ILE A 132 6.23 7.42 9.43
C ILE A 132 7.69 7.22 9.05
N GLN A 133 7.92 6.61 7.89
CA GLN A 133 9.25 6.39 7.36
C GLN A 133 9.30 6.69 5.88
N GLY A 134 10.53 6.80 5.36
CA GLY A 134 10.74 6.74 3.93
C GLY A 134 10.38 5.35 3.39
N LEU A 135 9.67 5.30 2.27
CA LEU A 135 9.56 4.07 1.50
C LEU A 135 10.93 3.68 0.93
N VAL A 136 11.29 2.41 1.00
CA VAL A 136 12.54 1.87 0.45
C VAL A 136 12.25 0.90 -0.69
N GLY A 137 13.19 0.76 -1.62
CA GLY A 137 13.10 -0.18 -2.73
C GLY A 137 13.45 -1.61 -2.32
N ALA A 138 13.46 -2.50 -3.30
CA ALA A 138 13.88 -3.90 -3.09
C ALA A 138 15.34 -4.03 -2.64
N ASP A 139 16.17 -3.02 -2.88
CA ASP A 139 17.56 -2.92 -2.40
C ASP A 139 17.69 -2.22 -1.04
N TYR A 140 16.57 -1.98 -0.35
CA TYR A 140 16.46 -1.25 0.92
C TYR A 140 16.94 0.21 0.86
N LYS A 141 17.13 0.79 -0.34
CA LYS A 141 17.47 2.21 -0.47
C LYS A 141 16.23 3.08 -0.52
N ARG A 142 16.37 4.29 0.02
CA ARG A 142 15.34 5.33 0.03
C ARG A 142 14.85 5.64 -1.39
N ILE A 143 13.54 5.56 -1.61
CA ILE A 143 12.90 6.03 -2.84
C ILE A 143 12.56 7.53 -2.68
N PRO A 144 13.11 8.43 -3.52
CA PRO A 144 12.79 9.86 -3.43
C PRO A 144 11.29 10.13 -3.49
N ASN A 145 10.83 11.13 -2.72
CA ASN A 145 9.43 11.60 -2.68
C ASN A 145 8.37 10.55 -2.24
N ALA A 146 8.75 9.36 -1.79
CA ALA A 146 7.82 8.31 -1.40
C ALA A 146 7.84 8.04 0.11
N TRP A 147 6.74 8.13 0.82
CA TRP A 147 6.67 7.87 2.25
C TRP A 147 5.83 6.63 2.53
N ARG A 148 6.10 5.96 3.65
CA ARG A 148 5.18 4.97 4.22
C ARG A 148 4.72 5.45 5.59
N MET A 149 3.46 5.24 5.89
CA MET A 149 2.88 5.52 7.20
C MET A 149 2.13 4.28 7.69
N GLN A 150 2.48 3.82 8.87
CA GLN A 150 1.72 2.82 9.59
C GLN A 150 0.72 3.47 10.54
N VAL A 151 -0.51 2.98 10.54
CA VAL A 151 -1.56 3.41 11.46
C VAL A 151 -1.47 2.65 12.80
N MET A 152 -2.00 3.28 13.84
CA MET A 152 -2.16 2.65 15.15
C MET A 152 -3.23 1.54 15.11
N GLY A 153 -3.10 0.52 15.95
CA GLY A 153 -4.05 -0.58 16.04
C GLY A 153 -3.96 -1.34 17.38
N GLU A 154 -4.76 -2.39 17.51
CA GLU A 154 -4.78 -3.30 18.67
C GLU A 154 -4.99 -2.58 20.02
N THR A 155 -3.94 -2.44 20.83
CA THR A 155 -4.00 -1.82 22.16
C THR A 155 -4.02 -0.29 22.11
N HIS A 156 -3.84 0.29 20.92
CA HIS A 156 -3.78 1.74 20.67
C HIS A 156 -4.77 2.14 19.57
N MET A 157 -6.07 1.85 19.72
CA MET A 157 -7.09 2.14 18.70
C MET A 157 -7.38 3.64 18.55
N HIS A 158 -6.42 4.39 18.01
CA HIS A 158 -6.53 5.82 17.71
C HIS A 158 -6.71 6.04 16.20
N ALA A 159 -6.80 7.29 15.77
CA ALA A 159 -6.88 7.63 14.35
C ALA A 159 -5.73 8.55 13.93
N VAL A 160 -5.46 8.62 12.64
CA VAL A 160 -4.56 9.63 12.07
C VAL A 160 -5.33 10.43 11.04
N LYS A 161 -5.42 11.75 11.25
CA LYS A 161 -5.89 12.66 10.21
C LYS A 161 -4.73 12.96 9.27
N ILE A 162 -4.88 12.57 8.00
CA ILE A 162 -3.92 12.89 6.95
C ILE A 162 -4.48 14.04 6.12
N THR A 163 -3.77 15.15 6.09
CA THR A 163 -4.08 16.24 5.16
C THR A 163 -3.26 16.02 3.90
N VAL A 164 -3.92 16.02 2.75
CA VAL A 164 -3.25 15.97 1.45
C VAL A 164 -3.47 17.29 0.72
N ASP A 165 -2.43 18.14 0.73
CA ASP A 165 -2.42 19.43 0.07
C ASP A 165 -1.29 19.50 -0.95
N PRO A 166 -1.57 19.20 -2.24
CA PRO A 166 -0.56 19.20 -3.30
C PRO A 166 -0.05 20.60 -3.68
N THR A 167 -0.52 21.66 -3.02
CA THR A 167 0.01 23.03 -3.18
C THR A 167 1.03 23.40 -2.10
N SER A 168 1.08 22.62 -1.01
CA SER A 168 2.07 22.78 0.05
C SER A 168 3.40 22.10 -0.30
N SER A 169 4.50 22.57 0.30
CA SER A 169 5.83 21.96 0.11
C SER A 169 5.94 20.55 0.70
N GLY A 170 5.17 20.23 1.74
CA GLY A 170 5.18 18.92 2.39
C GLY A 170 4.23 17.89 1.75
N VAL A 171 3.19 18.35 1.04
CA VAL A 171 2.08 17.59 0.43
C VAL A 171 1.24 16.77 1.41
N PHE A 172 1.86 15.99 2.28
CA PHE A 172 1.22 15.18 3.31
C PHE A 172 1.56 15.73 4.69
N SER A 173 0.55 15.91 5.53
CA SER A 173 0.74 16.16 6.97
C SER A 173 -0.14 15.23 7.79
N TYR A 174 0.37 14.87 8.97
CA TYR A 174 -0.17 13.80 9.80
C TYR A 174 -0.50 14.35 11.18
N THR A 175 -1.71 14.12 11.65
CA THR A 175 -2.13 14.49 12.99
C THR A 175 -2.73 13.27 13.68
N PRO A 176 -2.01 12.64 14.62
CA PRO A 176 -2.61 11.64 15.50
C PRO A 176 -3.79 12.25 16.24
N LEU A 177 -4.91 11.53 16.23
CA LEU A 177 -6.13 11.83 16.96
C LEU A 177 -6.23 10.78 18.06
N ILE A 178 -5.74 11.15 19.25
CA ILE A 178 -5.74 10.27 20.41
C ILE A 178 -7.14 10.27 21.01
N VAL A 179 -7.68 9.06 21.19
CA VAL A 179 -8.95 8.81 21.88
C VAL A 179 -8.57 8.25 23.25
N PRO A 180 -8.66 9.05 24.34
CA PRO A 180 -8.20 8.64 25.67
C PRO A 180 -8.80 7.31 26.15
N GLU A 181 -10.03 7.02 25.75
CA GLU A 181 -10.77 5.79 26.08
C GLU A 181 -10.19 4.53 25.42
N ASN A 182 -9.35 4.71 24.39
CA ASN A 182 -8.72 3.63 23.62
C ASN A 182 -7.24 3.44 23.99
N GLY A 183 -6.79 4.00 25.12
CA GLY A 183 -5.46 3.71 25.66
C GLY A 183 -5.37 2.28 26.24
N PRO A 184 -4.16 1.78 26.50
CA PRO A 184 -3.99 0.46 27.10
C PRO A 184 -4.77 0.37 28.42
N GLN A 185 -5.67 -0.62 28.51
CA GLN A 185 -6.32 -1.01 29.76
C GLN A 185 -5.34 -1.71 30.69
#